data_AF-A0A6A0GST3-F1
#
_entry.id   AF-A0A6A0GST3-F1
#
_cell.length_a   1.000
_cell.length_b   1.000
_cell.length_c   1.000
_cell.angle_alpha   90.00
_cell.angle_beta   90.00
_cell.angle_gamma   90.00
#
_symmetry.space_group_name_H-M   'P 1'
#
loop_
_entity.id
_entity.type
_entity.pdbx_description
1 polymer ?
#
loop_
_entity_poly.entity_id
_entity_poly.type
_entity_poly.pdbx_seq_one_letter_code
_entity_poly.pdbx_strand_id
1 'polypeptide(L)'
;MKSMPVFCNGKITKRFDEPDEFETSIGQTLMDLETNSDLKDLRDLTINGAKQIDVGEKKCIALFVPVPLLKQFQRVQQRLVRELEKKFSGKHVVIIAQRRILPKEKPNMKVPLKQKRPMSRTLTSVHSAILDDLVYPAEIVGKRIRVRLDGSRLYKVHLDKSQQTNIEHKVGRSAQFLFHET
;
A
#
# COMPACT_ATOMS: atom_id res chain seq x y z
N MET A 1 8.97 -11.62 -23.29
CA MET A 1 8.36 -11.20 -22.00
C MET A 1 7.67 -12.42 -21.42
N LYS A 2 8.07 -12.94 -20.25
CA LYS A 2 7.31 -14.03 -19.61
C LYS A 2 5.98 -13.43 -19.13
N SER A 3 4.85 -14.05 -19.48
CA SER A 3 3.54 -13.70 -18.95
C SER A 3 3.57 -13.85 -17.42
N MET A 4 3.02 -12.86 -16.71
CA MET A 4 2.95 -12.96 -15.25
C MET A 4 1.86 -13.97 -14.88
N PRO A 5 2.11 -14.90 -13.96
CA PRO A 5 1.08 -15.83 -13.51
C PRO A 5 -0.05 -15.07 -12.83
N VAL A 6 -1.27 -15.44 -13.17
CA VAL A 6 -2.50 -14.79 -12.74
C VAL A 6 -3.32 -15.80 -11.95
N PHE A 7 -3.76 -15.40 -10.76
CA PHE A 7 -4.50 -16.25 -9.82
C PHE A 7 -5.84 -15.60 -9.47
N CYS A 8 -6.81 -16.39 -9.01
CA CYS A 8 -8.18 -15.94 -8.69
C CYS A 8 -8.85 -15.19 -9.86
N ASN A 9 -9.01 -15.85 -11.02
CA ASN A 9 -9.71 -15.32 -12.21
C ASN A 9 -9.26 -13.92 -12.67
N GLY A 10 -7.97 -13.59 -12.56
CA GLY A 10 -7.48 -12.27 -12.97
C GLY A 10 -7.04 -11.37 -11.83
N LYS A 11 -7.57 -11.58 -10.62
CA LYS A 11 -7.47 -10.57 -9.55
C LYS A 11 -6.13 -10.50 -8.85
N ILE A 12 -5.37 -11.58 -8.84
CA ILE A 12 -4.06 -11.62 -8.19
C ILE A 12 -2.98 -11.81 -9.25
N THR A 13 -2.04 -10.87 -9.33
CA THR A 13 -0.90 -10.90 -10.24
C THR A 13 0.41 -10.94 -9.46
N LYS A 14 0.99 -12.12 -9.30
CA LYS A 14 2.28 -12.31 -8.63
C LYS A 14 3.40 -12.62 -9.62
N ARG A 15 4.64 -12.36 -9.20
CA ARG A 15 5.81 -12.43 -10.09
C ARG A 15 6.67 -13.68 -9.90
N PHE A 16 6.68 -14.26 -8.71
CA PHE A 16 7.54 -15.40 -8.37
C PHE A 16 6.84 -16.40 -7.44
N ASP A 17 5.98 -15.93 -6.54
CA ASP A 17 5.36 -16.78 -5.52
C ASP A 17 3.90 -17.11 -5.84
N GLU A 18 3.44 -18.25 -5.34
CA GLU A 18 2.03 -18.63 -5.31
C GLU A 18 1.25 -17.76 -4.30
N PRO A 19 -0.07 -17.59 -4.50
CA PRO A 19 -0.90 -16.85 -3.55
C PRO A 19 -1.02 -17.63 -2.24
N ASP A 20 -0.92 -16.91 -1.13
CA ASP A 20 -1.18 -17.48 0.19
C ASP A 20 -2.69 -17.75 0.37
N GLU A 21 -3.08 -18.57 1.34
CA GLU A 21 -4.50 -18.84 1.64
C GLU A 21 -5.25 -17.54 1.95
N PHE A 22 -4.60 -16.65 2.70
CA PHE A 22 -5.14 -15.34 3.03
C PHE A 22 -5.34 -14.47 1.79
N GLU A 23 -4.37 -14.43 0.88
CA GLU A 23 -4.48 -13.66 -0.36
C GLU A 23 -5.56 -14.24 -1.27
N THR A 24 -5.70 -15.56 -1.31
CA THR A 24 -6.75 -16.25 -2.05
C THR A 24 -8.13 -15.86 -1.52
N SER A 25 -8.31 -15.76 -0.19
CA SER A 25 -9.56 -15.28 0.42
C SER A 25 -9.90 -13.83 0.04
N ILE A 26 -8.88 -12.97 -0.07
CA ILE A 26 -9.04 -11.59 -0.53
C ILE A 26 -9.38 -11.55 -2.02
N GLY A 27 -8.72 -12.37 -2.83
CA GLY A 27 -8.99 -12.50 -4.26
C GLY A 27 -10.42 -12.94 -4.54
N GLN A 28 -10.93 -13.93 -3.80
CA GLN A 28 -12.33 -14.38 -3.86
C GLN A 28 -13.28 -13.26 -3.45
N THR A 29 -13.00 -12.57 -2.34
CA THR A 29 -13.83 -11.43 -1.89
C THR A 29 -13.89 -10.32 -2.94
N LEU A 30 -12.78 -10.02 -3.62
CA LEU A 30 -12.75 -9.02 -4.70
C LEU A 30 -13.58 -9.46 -5.92
N MET A 31 -13.58 -10.75 -6.25
CA MET A 31 -14.41 -11.32 -7.32
C MET A 31 -15.90 -11.29 -6.97
N ASP A 32 -16.25 -11.60 -5.71
CA ASP A 32 -17.62 -11.53 -5.23
C ASP A 32 -18.15 -10.09 -5.24
N LEU A 33 -17.30 -9.11 -4.92
CA LEU A 33 -17.64 -7.70 -4.97
C LEU A 33 -17.86 -7.22 -6.41
N GLU A 34 -17.07 -7.70 -7.37
CA GLU A 34 -17.31 -7.40 -8.78
C GLU A 34 -18.67 -7.93 -9.28
N THR A 35 -19.08 -9.09 -8.78
CA THR A 35 -20.31 -9.76 -9.23
C THR A 35 -21.56 -9.20 -8.55
N ASN A 36 -21.47 -8.89 -7.24
CA ASN A 36 -22.63 -8.53 -6.42
C ASN A 36 -22.86 -7.02 -6.26
N SER A 37 -21.90 -6.17 -6.62
CA SER A 37 -21.99 -4.73 -6.38
C SER A 37 -21.90 -3.92 -7.67
N ASP A 38 -22.44 -2.70 -7.65
CA ASP A 38 -22.34 -1.73 -8.75
C ASP A 38 -20.90 -1.22 -9.02
N LEU A 39 -19.89 -1.82 -8.38
CA LEU A 39 -18.47 -1.50 -8.57
C LEU A 39 -17.91 -2.20 -9.83
N LYS A 40 -18.50 -1.89 -10.99
CA LYS A 40 -18.03 -2.37 -12.31
C LYS A 40 -16.58 -1.96 -12.61
N ASP A 41 -16.11 -0.90 -11.97
CA ASP A 41 -14.74 -0.38 -12.05
C ASP A 41 -13.67 -1.37 -11.51
N LEU A 42 -14.07 -2.44 -10.81
CA LEU A 42 -13.15 -3.46 -10.29
C LEU A 42 -12.69 -4.48 -11.33
N ARG A 43 -13.33 -4.56 -12.51
CA ARG A 43 -13.04 -5.53 -13.57
C ARG A 43 -11.56 -5.58 -13.95
N ASP A 44 -11.01 -4.42 -14.27
CA ASP A 44 -9.63 -4.28 -14.76
C ASP A 44 -8.59 -4.17 -13.63
N LEU A 45 -9.04 -4.22 -12.37
CA LEU A 45 -8.19 -4.02 -11.21
C LEU A 45 -7.63 -5.35 -10.70
N THR A 46 -6.31 -5.35 -10.50
CA THR A 46 -5.57 -6.48 -9.94
C THR A 46 -4.75 -6.04 -8.73
N ILE A 47 -4.49 -6.99 -7.83
CA ILE A 47 -3.61 -6.84 -6.67
C ILE A 47 -2.37 -7.72 -6.86
N ASN A 48 -1.25 -7.30 -6.29
CA ASN A 48 -0.02 -8.09 -6.30
C ASN A 48 0.11 -8.99 -5.06
N GLY A 49 -0.62 -8.67 -4.00
CA GLY A 49 -0.64 -9.46 -2.78
C GLY A 49 -1.32 -8.72 -1.65
N ALA A 50 -1.42 -9.39 -0.53
CA ALA A 50 -1.99 -8.83 0.68
C ALA A 50 -1.26 -9.37 1.90
N LYS A 51 -1.08 -8.51 2.91
CA LYS A 51 -0.47 -8.91 4.18
C LYS A 51 -1.33 -8.44 5.33
N GLN A 52 -1.38 -9.28 6.36
CA GLN A 52 -1.91 -8.88 7.66
C GLN A 52 -0.76 -8.33 8.51
N ILE A 53 -0.96 -7.16 9.09
CA ILE A 53 0.04 -6.46 9.92
C ILE A 53 -0.59 -6.16 11.27
N ASP A 54 0.14 -6.47 12.33
CA ASP A 54 -0.27 -6.22 13.71
C ASP A 54 0.06 -4.78 14.10
N VAL A 55 -0.97 -4.03 14.49
CA VAL A 55 -0.92 -2.60 14.80
C VAL A 55 -1.44 -2.43 16.22
N GLY A 56 -0.55 -2.64 17.19
CA GLY A 56 -0.89 -2.69 18.61
C GLY A 56 -1.80 -3.87 18.91
N GLU A 57 -2.99 -3.60 19.48
CA GLU A 57 -3.97 -4.65 19.83
C GLU A 57 -4.84 -5.10 18.65
N LYS A 58 -4.78 -4.42 17.49
CA LYS A 58 -5.67 -4.69 16.35
C LYS A 58 -4.86 -5.07 15.11
N LYS A 59 -5.38 -6.05 14.37
CA LYS A 59 -4.82 -6.45 13.08
C LYS A 59 -5.36 -5.57 11.97
N CYS A 60 -4.47 -5.14 11.08
CA CYS A 60 -4.82 -4.37 9.90
C CYS A 60 -4.39 -5.14 8.64
N ILE A 61 -5.03 -4.87 7.51
CA ILE A 61 -4.79 -5.54 6.24
C ILE A 61 -4.18 -4.53 5.26
N ALA A 62 -2.97 -4.81 4.78
CA ALA A 62 -2.34 -4.06 3.70
C ALA A 62 -2.55 -4.79 2.36
N LEU A 63 -3.15 -4.10 1.40
CA LEU A 63 -3.30 -4.55 0.03
C LEU A 63 -2.22 -3.93 -0.85
N PHE A 64 -1.41 -4.76 -1.49
CA PHE A 64 -0.37 -4.32 -2.40
C PHE A 64 -0.90 -4.28 -3.83
N VAL A 65 -0.87 -3.09 -4.43
CA VAL A 65 -1.43 -2.84 -5.77
C VAL A 65 -0.30 -2.48 -6.76
N PRO A 66 -0.37 -2.89 -8.04
CA PRO A 66 0.54 -2.37 -9.06
C PRO A 66 0.49 -0.84 -9.13
N VAL A 67 1.66 -0.19 -9.18
CA VAL A 67 1.78 1.28 -9.30
C VAL A 67 0.91 1.88 -10.43
N PRO A 68 0.81 1.27 -11.64
CA PRO A 68 -0.04 1.83 -12.70
C PRO A 68 -1.54 1.87 -12.36
N LEU A 69 -2.03 0.90 -11.59
CA LEU A 69 -3.45 0.77 -11.26
C LEU A 69 -3.85 1.61 -10.03
N LEU A 70 -2.89 2.14 -9.29
CA LEU A 70 -3.15 2.88 -8.04
C LEU A 70 -4.15 4.03 -8.22
N LYS A 71 -4.05 4.81 -9.31
CA LYS A 71 -4.98 5.92 -9.58
C LYS A 71 -6.42 5.45 -9.80
N GLN A 72 -6.60 4.27 -10.37
CA GLN A 72 -7.93 3.68 -10.56
C GLN A 72 -8.46 3.15 -9.23
N PHE A 73 -7.62 2.49 -8.42
CA PHE A 73 -7.97 2.09 -7.06
C PHE A 73 -8.41 3.28 -6.21
N GLN A 74 -7.71 4.42 -6.28
CA GLN A 74 -8.06 5.64 -5.54
C GLN A 74 -9.48 6.14 -5.83
N ARG A 75 -9.98 6.00 -7.07
CA ARG A 75 -11.36 6.40 -7.43
C ARG A 75 -12.41 5.58 -6.70
N VAL A 76 -12.17 4.28 -6.51
CA VAL A 76 -13.10 3.34 -5.87
C VAL A 76 -12.78 3.09 -4.39
N GLN A 77 -11.65 3.60 -3.90
CA GLN A 77 -11.05 3.22 -2.61
C GLN A 77 -12.00 3.41 -1.43
N GLN A 78 -12.76 4.51 -1.37
CA GLN A 78 -13.68 4.74 -0.26
C GLN A 78 -14.76 3.67 -0.14
N ARG A 79 -15.30 3.19 -1.27
CA ARG A 79 -16.34 2.15 -1.30
C ARG A 79 -15.73 0.78 -1.07
N LEU A 80 -14.63 0.47 -1.74
CA LEU A 80 -13.92 -0.80 -1.62
C LEU A 80 -13.44 -1.04 -0.18
N VAL A 81 -12.85 -0.05 0.47
CA VAL A 81 -12.37 -0.18 1.85
C VAL A 81 -13.52 -0.46 2.81
N ARG A 82 -14.68 0.19 2.63
CA ARG A 82 -15.86 -0.07 3.48
C ARG A 82 -16.38 -1.50 3.33
N GLU A 83 -16.47 -2.01 2.11
CA GLU A 83 -16.95 -3.38 1.88
C GLU A 83 -15.97 -4.43 2.40
N LEU A 84 -14.67 -4.21 2.23
CA LEU A 84 -13.66 -5.10 2.79
C LEU A 84 -13.63 -5.03 4.33
N GLU A 85 -13.73 -3.84 4.93
CA GLU A 85 -13.82 -3.69 6.39
C GLU A 85 -15.04 -4.43 6.96
N LYS A 86 -16.20 -4.40 6.28
CA LYS A 86 -17.39 -5.18 6.67
C LYS A 86 -17.14 -6.69 6.64
N LYS A 87 -16.51 -7.20 5.57
CA LYS A 87 -16.23 -8.63 5.40
C LYS A 87 -15.17 -9.15 6.37
N PHE A 88 -14.14 -8.36 6.65
CA PHE A 88 -13.01 -8.74 7.50
C PHE A 88 -13.17 -8.30 8.97
N SER A 89 -14.38 -8.42 9.51
CA SER A 89 -14.70 -8.19 10.95
C SER A 89 -14.28 -6.81 11.47
N GLY A 90 -14.35 -5.76 10.64
CA GLY A 90 -13.98 -4.40 11.01
C GLY A 90 -12.47 -4.15 11.12
N LYS A 91 -11.63 -5.07 10.62
CA LYS A 91 -10.17 -4.85 10.52
C LYS A 91 -9.90 -3.74 9.49
N HIS A 92 -9.01 -2.82 9.83
CA HIS A 92 -8.69 -1.66 8.98
C HIS A 92 -7.95 -2.13 7.73
N VAL A 93 -8.43 -1.69 6.56
CA VAL A 93 -7.83 -2.01 5.27
C VAL A 93 -7.14 -0.78 4.70
N VAL A 94 -5.89 -0.94 4.29
CA VAL A 94 -5.08 0.11 3.66
C VAL A 94 -4.55 -0.39 2.33
N ILE A 95 -4.58 0.46 1.31
CA ILE A 95 -4.11 0.15 -0.03
C ILE A 95 -2.76 0.84 -0.23
N ILE A 96 -1.74 0.08 -0.62
CA ILE A 96 -0.38 0.57 -0.82
C ILE A 96 0.11 0.14 -2.19
N ALA A 97 0.70 1.04 -2.97
CA ALA A 97 1.35 0.63 -4.20
C ALA A 97 2.63 -0.17 -3.91
N GLN A 98 2.79 -1.30 -4.60
CA GLN A 98 4.03 -2.07 -4.56
C GLN A 98 5.12 -1.36 -5.36
N ARG A 99 5.96 -0.59 -4.66
CA ARG A 99 7.09 0.13 -5.23
C ARG A 99 8.39 -0.65 -5.03
N ARG A 100 9.25 -0.66 -6.06
CA ARG A 100 10.58 -1.28 -5.99
C ARG A 100 11.64 -0.25 -5.66
N ILE A 101 12.35 -0.46 -4.55
CA ILE A 101 13.54 0.31 -4.20
C ILE A 101 14.75 -0.29 -4.93
N LEU A 102 15.53 0.55 -5.61
CA LEU A 102 16.82 0.17 -6.17
C LEU A 102 17.96 0.62 -5.25
N PRO A 103 18.97 -0.24 -5.03
CA PRO A 103 20.11 0.12 -4.20
C PRO A 103 20.84 1.33 -4.80
N LYS A 104 21.44 2.13 -3.92
CA LYS A 104 22.34 3.21 -4.35
C LYS A 104 23.57 2.58 -5.01
N GLU A 105 23.99 3.15 -6.14
CA GLU A 105 25.25 2.80 -6.78
C GLU A 105 26.39 3.02 -5.78
N LYS A 106 27.16 1.95 -5.50
CA LYS A 106 28.35 1.98 -4.66
C LYS A 106 29.58 1.67 -5.53
N PRO A 107 30.75 2.28 -5.26
CA PRO A 107 31.96 2.06 -6.06
C PRO A 107 32.35 0.58 -6.19
N ASN A 108 32.20 -0.23 -5.14
CA ASN A 108 32.60 -1.64 -5.11
C ASN A 108 31.42 -2.62 -5.27
N MET A 109 30.47 -2.34 -6.18
CA MET A 109 29.36 -3.27 -6.41
C MET A 109 29.80 -4.48 -7.24
N LYS A 110 29.46 -5.70 -6.77
CA LYS A 110 29.73 -6.97 -7.46
C LYS A 110 29.11 -7.04 -8.86
N VAL A 111 27.98 -6.36 -9.08
CA VAL A 111 27.33 -6.21 -10.39
C VAL A 111 27.16 -4.72 -10.68
N PRO A 112 27.94 -4.14 -11.60
CA PRO A 112 27.79 -2.74 -11.97
C PRO A 112 26.44 -2.52 -12.69
N LEU A 113 25.72 -1.48 -12.29
CA LEU A 113 24.48 -1.09 -12.95
C LEU A 113 24.83 -0.38 -14.26
N LYS A 114 24.32 -0.90 -15.39
CA LYS A 114 24.54 -0.30 -16.72
C LYS A 114 23.85 1.04 -16.91
N GLN A 115 22.81 1.32 -16.14
CA GLN A 115 21.97 2.52 -16.25
C GLN A 115 21.83 3.19 -14.90
N LYS A 116 21.77 4.53 -14.93
CA LYS A 116 21.54 5.35 -13.74
C LYS A 116 20.19 5.00 -13.12
N ARG A 117 20.16 4.81 -11.80
CA ARG A 117 18.88 4.58 -11.10
C ARG A 117 17.93 5.78 -11.26
N PRO A 118 16.64 5.55 -11.55
CA PRO A 118 15.63 6.62 -11.57
C PRO A 118 15.31 7.11 -10.15
N MET A 119 15.00 8.40 -10.01
CA MET A 119 14.71 9.03 -8.71
C MET A 119 13.50 8.39 -8.02
N SER A 120 12.49 7.98 -8.79
CA SER A 120 11.27 7.31 -8.31
C SER A 120 11.51 5.97 -7.61
N ARG A 121 12.70 5.37 -7.78
CA ARG A 121 13.09 4.10 -7.14
C ARG A 121 14.12 4.27 -6.03
N THR A 122 14.28 5.49 -5.51
CA THR A 122 15.14 5.76 -4.35
C THR A 122 14.39 5.51 -3.04
N LEU A 123 15.09 5.06 -2.00
CA LEU A 123 14.52 4.79 -0.68
C LEU A 123 13.67 5.95 -0.15
N THR A 124 14.22 7.18 -0.19
CA THR A 124 13.55 8.39 0.29
C THR A 124 12.30 8.74 -0.52
N SER A 125 12.36 8.64 -1.86
CA SER A 125 11.20 8.89 -2.72
C SER A 125 10.10 7.86 -2.48
N VAL A 126 10.48 6.60 -2.31
CA VAL A 126 9.53 5.49 -2.11
C VAL A 126 8.85 5.62 -0.75
N HIS A 127 9.57 5.89 0.33
CA HIS A 127 8.94 6.12 1.65
C HIS A 127 8.01 7.33 1.66
N SER A 128 8.37 8.39 0.94
CA SER A 128 7.49 9.56 0.81
C SER A 128 6.19 9.20 0.11
N ALA A 129 6.26 8.39 -0.95
CA ALA A 129 5.08 7.95 -1.69
C ALA A 129 4.25 6.90 -0.95
N ILE A 130 4.87 6.03 -0.15
CA ILE A 130 4.13 5.09 0.74
C ILE A 130 3.36 5.89 1.79
N LEU A 131 3.96 6.93 2.38
CA LEU A 131 3.28 7.81 3.31
C LEU A 131 2.03 8.45 2.70
N ASP A 132 2.13 8.91 1.45
CA ASP A 132 1.01 9.53 0.74
C ASP A 132 -0.14 8.52 0.49
N ASP A 133 0.18 7.26 0.16
CA ASP A 133 -0.82 6.20 -0.01
C ASP A 133 -1.54 5.85 1.30
N LEU A 134 -0.80 5.79 2.41
CA LEU A 134 -1.34 5.41 3.72
C LEU A 134 -2.40 6.39 4.25
N VAL A 135 -2.30 7.66 3.87
CA VAL A 135 -3.17 8.73 4.40
C VAL A 135 -4.30 9.13 3.45
N TYR A 136 -4.40 8.49 2.29
CA TYR A 136 -5.51 8.73 1.36
C TYR A 136 -6.87 8.45 2.06
N PRO A 137 -7.86 9.35 1.99
CA PRO A 137 -8.00 10.47 1.05
C PRO A 137 -7.44 11.82 1.51
N ALA A 138 -6.85 11.96 2.70
CA ALA A 138 -6.21 13.23 3.06
C ALA A 138 -4.92 13.42 2.30
N GLU A 139 -4.66 14.68 1.98
CA GLU A 139 -3.38 15.12 1.49
C GLU A 139 -2.49 15.57 2.64
N ILE A 140 -1.19 15.37 2.48
CA ILE A 140 -0.19 15.82 3.44
C ILE A 140 0.13 17.29 3.14
N VAL A 141 -0.28 18.18 4.04
CA VAL A 141 -0.02 19.62 3.94
C VAL A 141 1.41 19.97 4.32
N GLY A 142 2.02 19.21 5.22
CA GLY A 142 3.38 19.47 5.67
C GLY A 142 4.07 18.28 6.30
N LYS A 143 5.38 18.19 6.13
CA LYS A 143 6.24 17.18 6.77
C LYS A 143 7.34 17.92 7.54
N ARG A 144 7.42 17.72 8.85
CA ARG A 144 8.45 18.28 9.73
C ARG A 144 9.27 17.16 10.34
N ILE A 145 10.60 17.28 10.30
CA ILE A 145 11.51 16.31 10.92
C ILE A 145 12.12 16.97 12.14
N ARG A 146 11.86 16.42 13.33
CA ARG A 146 12.54 16.82 14.57
C ARG A 146 13.65 15.82 14.85
N VAL A 147 14.89 16.29 14.90
CA VAL A 147 16.03 15.50 15.37
C VAL A 147 16.17 15.71 16.88
N ARG A 148 16.22 14.62 17.65
CA ARG A 148 16.45 14.66 19.10
C ARG A 148 17.96 14.66 19.40
N LEU A 149 18.33 14.95 20.65
CA LEU A 149 19.73 14.93 21.11
C LEU A 149 20.38 13.56 20.91
N ASP A 150 19.60 12.48 21.08
CA ASP A 150 20.05 11.10 20.86
C ASP A 150 20.23 10.72 19.37
N GLY A 151 20.08 11.68 18.45
CA GLY A 151 20.15 11.48 17.00
C GLY A 151 18.89 10.85 16.38
N SER A 152 17.94 10.38 17.19
CA SER A 152 16.66 9.85 16.71
C SER A 152 15.83 10.92 15.98
N ARG A 153 15.18 10.52 14.89
CA ARG A 153 14.37 11.42 14.05
C ARG A 153 12.90 11.12 14.25
N LEU A 154 12.13 12.15 14.60
CA LEU A 154 10.69 12.10 14.69
C LEU A 154 10.08 12.84 13.50
N TYR A 155 9.33 12.12 12.68
CA TYR A 155 8.60 12.66 11.54
C TYR A 155 7.20 13.10 12.01
N LYS A 156 6.93 14.40 11.95
CA LYS A 156 5.60 14.99 12.17
C LYS A 156 4.97 15.27 10.82
N VAL A 157 3.93 14.52 10.48
CA VAL A 157 3.17 14.67 9.26
C VAL A 157 1.89 15.43 9.59
N HIS A 158 1.66 16.55 8.91
CA HIS A 158 0.46 17.37 9.03
C HIS A 158 -0.49 17.01 7.89
N LEU A 159 -1.67 16.52 8.24
CA LEU A 159 -2.75 16.20 7.30
C LEU A 159 -3.68 17.40 7.15
N ASP A 160 -4.37 17.46 6.01
CA ASP A 160 -5.43 18.44 5.81
C ASP A 160 -6.58 18.23 6.80
N LYS A 161 -7.11 19.34 7.34
CA LYS A 161 -8.16 19.33 8.37
C LYS A 161 -9.53 19.02 7.79
N SER A 162 -9.75 19.24 6.49
CA SER A 162 -11.04 19.01 5.84
C SER A 162 -11.51 17.55 5.94
N GLN A 163 -10.57 16.60 5.94
CA GLN A 163 -10.82 15.16 5.99
C GLN A 163 -10.64 14.55 7.39
N GLN A 164 -10.58 15.38 8.43
CA GLN A 164 -10.27 14.93 9.79
C GLN A 164 -11.19 13.80 10.27
N THR A 165 -12.51 13.95 10.09
CA THR A 165 -13.51 12.96 10.54
C THR A 165 -13.31 11.57 9.91
N ASN A 166 -12.90 11.53 8.64
CA ASN A 166 -12.70 10.30 7.88
C ASN A 166 -11.40 9.57 8.22
N ILE A 167 -10.43 10.26 8.81
CA ILE A 167 -9.05 9.73 8.93
C ILE A 167 -8.60 9.65 10.38
N GLU A 168 -9.18 10.42 11.29
CA GLU A 168 -8.83 10.43 12.71
C GLU A 168 -8.84 9.04 13.34
N HIS A 169 -9.83 8.21 12.97
CA HIS A 169 -9.90 6.83 13.43
C HIS A 169 -8.82 5.89 12.83
N LYS A 170 -8.08 6.34 11.80
CA LYS A 170 -7.00 5.62 11.11
C LYS A 170 -5.59 6.14 11.44
N VAL A 171 -5.44 7.41 11.83
CA VAL A 171 -4.12 8.07 12.06
C VAL A 171 -3.24 7.33 13.07
N GLY A 172 -3.83 6.88 14.19
CA GLY A 172 -3.07 6.14 15.21
C GLY A 172 -2.52 4.80 14.69
N ARG A 173 -3.17 4.21 13.68
CA ARG A 173 -2.84 2.90 13.11
C ARG A 173 -1.84 2.98 11.97
N SER A 174 -1.97 3.98 11.10
CA SER A 174 -1.05 4.20 9.97
C SER A 174 0.40 4.46 10.39
N ALA A 175 0.63 4.99 11.60
CA ALA A 175 1.97 5.27 12.11
C ALA A 175 2.81 4.01 12.38
N GLN A 176 2.20 2.90 12.78
CA GLN A 176 2.93 1.66 13.10
C GLN A 176 3.28 0.82 11.86
N PHE A 177 2.48 0.91 10.79
CA PHE A 177 2.74 0.22 9.52
C PHE A 177 4.13 0.51 8.94
N LEU A 178 4.63 1.73 9.12
CA LEU A 178 5.93 2.15 8.59
C LEU A 178 7.12 1.50 9.28
N PHE A 179 6.96 1.01 10.51
CA PHE A 179 8.03 0.39 11.29
C PHE A 179 8.20 -1.11 11.02
N HIS A 180 7.19 -1.77 10.43
CA HIS A 180 7.17 -3.21 10.23
C HIS A 180 7.70 -3.66 8.85
N GLU A 181 7.90 -2.72 7.91
CA GLU A 181 8.41 -2.97 6.55
C GLU A 181 9.76 -2.31 6.23
N THR A 182 10.52 -1.89 7.25
CA THR A 182 11.92 -1.41 7.10
C THR A 182 12.93 -2.39 7.68
#